data_AF-A0A2R4WE48-F1
#
_entry.id   AF-A0A2R4WE48-F1
#
_cell.length_a   1.000
_cell.length_b   1.000
_cell.length_c   1.000
_cell.angle_alpha   90.00
_cell.angle_beta   90.00
_cell.angle_gamma   90.00
#
_symmetry.space_group_name_H-M   'P 1'
#
loop_
_entity.id
_entity.type
_entity.pdbx_description
1 polymer ?
#
loop_
_entity_poly.entity_id
_entity_poly.type
_entity_poly.pdbx_seq_one_letter_code
_entity_poly.pdbx_strand_id
1 'polypeptide(L)'
;MNVIDLVRLFAESLDVGVLLTDAQLNQPGPRILYANPSFARMSGYAASEVIGQTPRILQGQGTSREGTRQVQRALRAEGHFLGCLQNYRKSGEAYLCEINVRAIRRLDGEPEAYIAFEREVVRRRGRPTRGGAGRYRPVEETASDIFLSDRIPGLG
;
A
#
# COMPACT_ATOMS: atom_id res chain seq x y z
N MET A 1 -14.21 19.47 -8.58
CA MET A 1 -13.04 18.64 -8.28
C MET A 1 -13.54 17.35 -7.69
N ASN A 2 -13.23 16.20 -8.30
CA ASN A 2 -13.66 14.91 -7.75
C ASN A 2 -12.64 14.40 -6.71
N VAL A 3 -12.96 13.30 -6.01
CA VAL A 3 -12.08 12.72 -4.98
C VAL A 3 -10.72 12.28 -5.53
N ILE A 4 -10.66 11.79 -6.77
CA ILE A 4 -9.42 11.33 -7.41
C ILE A 4 -8.48 12.52 -7.63
N ASP A 5 -9.00 13.64 -8.13
CA ASP A 5 -8.21 14.86 -8.37
C ASP A 5 -7.64 15.41 -7.05
N LEU A 6 -8.46 15.45 -6.00
CA LEU A 6 -8.03 15.89 -4.67
C LEU A 6 -6.91 14.97 -4.14
N VAL A 7 -7.10 13.65 -4.22
CA VAL A 7 -6.10 12.68 -3.76
C VAL A 7 -4.81 12.80 -4.54
N ARG A 8 -4.89 12.93 -5.87
CA ARG A 8 -3.71 13.14 -6.71
C ARG A 8 -2.92 14.37 -6.27
N LEU A 9 -3.58 15.52 -6.09
CA LEU A 9 -2.93 16.79 -5.75
C LEU A 9 -2.08 16.71 -4.47
N PHE A 10 -2.55 16.00 -3.45
CA PHE A 10 -1.78 15.89 -2.19
C PHE A 10 -0.86 14.68 -2.14
N ALA A 11 -1.23 13.55 -2.76
CA ALA A 11 -0.52 12.28 -2.60
C ALA A 11 0.67 12.13 -3.55
N GLU A 12 0.72 12.90 -4.63
CA GLU A 12 1.78 12.82 -5.65
C GLU A 12 3.19 12.97 -5.03
N SER A 13 3.35 13.90 -4.08
CA SER A 13 4.64 14.22 -3.46
C SER A 13 4.90 13.50 -2.13
N LEU A 14 4.04 12.56 -1.72
CA LEU A 14 4.23 11.85 -0.46
C LEU A 14 5.19 10.67 -0.62
N ASP A 15 6.13 10.51 0.31
CA ASP A 15 7.08 9.39 0.35
C ASP A 15 6.44 8.05 0.78
N VAL A 16 5.22 8.11 1.33
CA VAL A 16 4.43 6.90 1.61
C VAL A 16 3.70 6.44 0.35
N GLY A 17 3.59 5.13 0.14
CA GLY A 17 2.77 4.59 -0.94
C GLY A 17 1.31 4.93 -0.71
N VAL A 18 0.63 5.43 -1.73
CA VAL A 18 -0.80 5.76 -1.66
C VAL A 18 -1.54 5.06 -2.79
N LEU A 19 -2.60 4.34 -2.41
CA LEU A 19 -3.61 3.81 -3.33
C LEU A 19 -4.97 4.41 -3.00
N LEU A 20 -5.75 4.72 -4.02
CA LEU A 20 -7.18 5.00 -3.92
C LEU A 20 -7.93 3.93 -4.69
N THR A 21 -9.00 3.38 -4.11
CA THR A 21 -9.88 2.43 -4.77
C THR A 21 -11.33 2.88 -4.74
N ASP A 22 -12.17 2.30 -5.58
CA ASP A 22 -13.62 2.35 -5.39
C ASP A 22 -14.04 1.66 -4.07
N ALA A 23 -15.34 1.73 -3.74
CA ALA A 23 -15.89 1.14 -2.52
C ALA A 23 -16.40 -0.31 -2.66
N GLN A 24 -16.16 -0.99 -3.80
CA GLN A 24 -16.74 -2.32 -4.06
C GLN A 24 -15.97 -3.45 -3.37
N LEU A 25 -16.28 -3.71 -2.10
CA LEU A 25 -15.60 -4.75 -1.31
C LEU A 25 -15.98 -6.20 -1.67
N ASN A 26 -17.01 -6.41 -2.49
CA ASN A 26 -17.40 -7.75 -2.97
C ASN A 26 -16.37 -8.30 -3.96
N GLN A 27 -16.34 -9.62 -4.19
CA GLN A 27 -15.43 -10.19 -5.20
C GLN A 27 -15.69 -9.56 -6.58
N PRO A 28 -14.64 -9.18 -7.35
CA PRO A 28 -13.21 -9.48 -7.19
C PRO A 28 -12.42 -8.49 -6.29
N GLY A 29 -13.09 -7.57 -5.62
CA GLY A 29 -12.53 -6.51 -4.78
C GLY A 29 -12.66 -5.13 -5.35
N PRO A 30 -12.24 -4.13 -4.57
CA PRO A 30 -12.29 -2.75 -5.02
C PRO A 30 -11.25 -2.52 -6.10
N ARG A 31 -11.57 -1.69 -7.08
CA ARG A 31 -10.66 -1.37 -8.19
C ARG A 31 -9.83 -0.15 -7.86
N ILE A 32 -8.54 -0.20 -8.18
CA ILE A 32 -7.61 0.91 -8.02
C ILE A 32 -8.00 2.01 -9.01
N LEU A 33 -8.21 3.21 -8.49
CA LEU A 33 -8.52 4.42 -9.25
C LEU A 33 -7.30 5.33 -9.38
N TYR A 34 -6.38 5.24 -8.42
CA TYR A 34 -5.15 6.02 -8.39
C TYR A 34 -4.06 5.30 -7.59
N ALA A 35 -2.81 5.49 -8.01
CA ALA A 35 -1.61 5.03 -7.33
C ALA A 35 -0.52 6.10 -7.48
N ASN A 36 0.12 6.50 -6.38
CA ASN A 36 1.15 7.54 -6.40
C ASN A 36 2.54 6.98 -6.81
N PRO A 37 3.52 7.85 -7.12
CA PRO A 37 4.88 7.41 -7.47
C PRO A 37 5.57 6.55 -6.40
N SER A 38 5.34 6.83 -5.12
CA SER A 38 5.94 6.07 -4.01
C SER A 38 5.43 4.63 -3.94
N PHE A 39 4.14 4.41 -4.22
CA PHE A 39 3.59 3.07 -4.40
C PHE A 39 4.24 2.36 -5.59
N ALA A 40 4.43 3.07 -6.71
CA ALA A 40 5.04 2.48 -7.90
C ALA A 40 6.48 2.03 -7.66
N ARG A 41 7.30 2.87 -6.98
CA ARG A 41 8.67 2.52 -6.58
C ARG A 41 8.70 1.31 -5.65
N MET A 42 7.84 1.31 -4.61
CA MET A 42 7.77 0.21 -3.65
C MET A 42 7.30 -1.10 -4.30
N SER A 43 6.24 -1.09 -5.08
CA SER A 43 5.65 -2.32 -5.63
C SER A 43 6.33 -2.80 -6.91
N GLY A 44 7.07 -1.93 -7.61
CA GLY A 44 7.64 -2.20 -8.93
C GLY A 44 6.63 -2.19 -10.07
N TYR A 45 5.37 -1.81 -9.82
CA TYR A 45 4.35 -1.64 -10.86
C TYR A 45 4.23 -0.17 -11.25
N ALA A 46 4.07 0.11 -12.55
CA ALA A 46 3.69 1.44 -12.99
C ALA A 46 2.21 1.72 -12.67
N ALA A 47 1.86 3.00 -12.45
CA ALA A 47 0.48 3.40 -12.17
C ALA A 47 -0.51 2.91 -13.26
N SER A 48 -0.11 2.99 -14.53
CA SER A 48 -0.91 2.52 -15.67
C SER A 48 -1.18 1.01 -15.68
N GLU A 49 -0.36 0.22 -14.99
CA GLU A 49 -0.53 -1.24 -14.91
C GLU A 49 -1.51 -1.65 -13.81
N VAL A 50 -1.64 -0.81 -12.77
CA VAL A 50 -2.45 -1.13 -11.59
C VAL A 50 -3.82 -0.47 -11.62
N ILE A 51 -4.00 0.66 -12.32
CA ILE A 51 -5.30 1.31 -12.45
C ILE A 51 -6.31 0.32 -13.08
N GLY A 52 -7.48 0.19 -12.46
CA GLY A 52 -8.54 -0.75 -12.83
C GLY A 52 -8.38 -2.17 -12.27
N GLN A 53 -7.19 -2.52 -11.77
CA GLN A 53 -6.93 -3.79 -11.09
C GLN A 53 -7.38 -3.76 -9.64
N THR A 54 -7.43 -4.94 -9.03
CA THR A 54 -7.67 -5.10 -7.59
C THR A 54 -6.33 -5.13 -6.85
N PRO A 55 -6.18 -4.53 -5.65
CA PRO A 55 -4.94 -4.63 -4.86
C PRO A 55 -4.50 -6.07 -4.55
N ARG A 56 -5.38 -7.05 -4.78
CA ARG A 56 -5.04 -8.48 -4.75
C ARG A 56 -3.89 -8.87 -5.68
N ILE A 57 -3.54 -8.08 -6.68
CA ILE A 57 -2.34 -8.30 -7.52
C ILE A 57 -1.03 -8.30 -6.71
N LEU A 58 -1.02 -7.67 -5.53
CA LEU A 58 0.13 -7.64 -4.63
C LEU A 58 0.19 -8.88 -3.74
N GLN A 59 -0.81 -9.75 -3.77
CA GLN A 59 -0.90 -10.91 -2.89
C GLN A 59 -0.32 -12.15 -3.57
N GLY A 60 0.28 -13.03 -2.78
CA GLY A 60 0.90 -14.26 -3.26
C GLY A 60 0.79 -15.40 -2.25
N GLN A 61 1.60 -16.45 -2.44
CA GLN A 61 1.49 -17.69 -1.67
C GLN A 61 1.64 -17.49 -0.14
N GLY A 62 2.49 -16.56 0.28
CA GLY A 62 2.74 -16.24 1.69
C GLY A 62 1.78 -15.20 2.28
N THR A 63 0.86 -14.64 1.49
CA THR A 63 -0.13 -13.69 2.01
C THR A 63 -1.17 -14.43 2.86
N SER A 64 -1.35 -14.00 4.11
CA SER A 64 -2.33 -14.60 5.01
C SER A 64 -3.77 -14.40 4.52
N ARG A 65 -4.46 -15.50 4.22
CA ARG A 65 -5.88 -15.49 3.85
C ARG A 65 -6.78 -14.96 4.97
N GLU A 66 -6.42 -15.20 6.22
CA GLU A 66 -7.18 -14.66 7.36
C GLU A 66 -6.93 -13.16 7.52
N GLY A 67 -5.68 -12.72 7.30
CA GLY A 67 -5.33 -11.31 7.28
C GLY A 67 -6.12 -10.53 6.21
N THR A 68 -6.22 -11.06 4.99
CA THR A 68 -6.99 -10.40 3.91
C THR A 68 -8.50 -10.38 4.20
N ARG A 69 -9.05 -11.44 4.82
CA ARG A 69 -10.44 -11.43 5.32
C ARG A 69 -10.64 -10.43 6.45
N GLN A 70 -9.65 -10.25 7.31
CA GLN A 70 -9.69 -9.26 8.39
C GLN A 70 -9.75 -7.84 7.84
N VAL A 71 -8.95 -7.51 6.80
CA VAL A 71 -9.05 -6.23 6.08
C VAL A 71 -10.49 -6.00 5.61
N GLN A 72 -11.06 -6.97 4.87
CA GLN A 72 -12.41 -6.83 4.33
C GLN A 72 -13.47 -6.64 5.43
N ARG A 73 -13.37 -7.40 6.54
CA ARG A 73 -14.31 -7.27 7.67
C ARG A 73 -14.18 -5.91 8.35
N ALA A 74 -12.97 -5.45 8.63
CA ALA A 74 -12.72 -4.16 9.27
C ALA A 74 -13.21 -2.99 8.40
N LEU A 75 -12.99 -3.03 7.08
CA LEU A 75 -13.50 -1.99 6.18
C LEU A 75 -15.03 -1.96 6.10
N ARG A 76 -15.70 -3.11 6.20
CA ARG A 76 -17.18 -3.17 6.25
C ARG A 76 -17.74 -2.66 7.58
N ALA A 77 -17.14 -3.07 8.69
CA ALA A 77 -17.67 -2.77 10.01
C ALA A 77 -17.32 -1.34 10.47
N GLU A 78 -16.07 -0.92 10.25
CA GLU A 78 -15.49 0.27 10.88
C GLU A 78 -15.01 1.30 9.86
N GLY A 79 -14.96 0.94 8.57
CA GLY A 79 -14.44 1.81 7.52
C GLY A 79 -12.95 2.11 7.64
N HIS A 80 -12.19 1.36 8.44
CA HIS A 80 -10.75 1.51 8.55
C HIS A 80 -10.06 0.20 8.87
N PHE A 81 -8.76 0.12 8.58
CA PHE A 81 -7.90 -1.01 8.94
C PHE A 81 -6.47 -0.51 9.15
N LEU A 82 -5.78 -1.08 10.14
CA LEU A 82 -4.33 -0.93 10.32
C LEU A 82 -3.73 -2.30 10.62
N GLY A 83 -2.75 -2.71 9.85
CA GLY A 83 -2.06 -3.97 10.06
C GLY A 83 -0.97 -4.22 9.03
N CYS A 84 -0.38 -5.41 9.05
CA CYS A 84 0.64 -5.79 8.08
C CYS A 84 0.24 -7.06 7.31
N LEU A 85 0.49 -7.06 6.01
CA LEU A 85 0.35 -8.22 5.13
C LEU A 85 1.65 -8.44 4.36
N GLN A 86 1.95 -9.70 4.06
CA GLN A 86 3.01 -10.01 3.10
C GLN A 86 2.47 -9.73 1.69
N ASN A 87 3.11 -8.81 1.00
CA ASN A 87 2.86 -8.46 -0.38
C ASN A 87 4.05 -8.90 -1.25
N TYR A 88 3.87 -8.81 -2.56
CA TYR A 88 4.83 -9.22 -3.57
C TYR A 88 5.01 -8.10 -4.59
N ARG A 89 6.27 -7.73 -4.84
CA ARG A 89 6.61 -6.81 -5.92
C ARG A 89 6.29 -7.45 -7.27
N LYS A 90 6.27 -6.65 -8.33
CA LYS A 90 6.15 -7.14 -9.72
C LYS A 90 7.20 -8.20 -10.06
N SER A 91 8.40 -8.11 -9.49
CA SER A 91 9.48 -9.09 -9.63
C SER A 91 9.20 -10.43 -8.96
N GLY A 92 8.17 -10.53 -8.12
CA GLY A 92 7.89 -11.69 -7.26
C GLY A 92 8.61 -11.66 -5.92
N GLU A 93 9.41 -10.62 -5.63
CA GLU A 93 10.04 -10.45 -4.32
C GLU A 93 8.98 -10.19 -3.23
N ALA A 94 9.03 -10.97 -2.16
CA ALA A 94 8.13 -10.79 -1.03
C ALA A 94 8.61 -9.67 -0.10
N TYR A 95 7.69 -8.81 0.33
CA TYR A 95 7.95 -7.77 1.32
C TYR A 95 6.80 -7.69 2.32
N LEU A 96 7.09 -7.23 3.53
CA LEU A 96 6.05 -7.00 4.53
C LEU A 96 5.56 -5.57 4.41
N CYS A 97 4.27 -5.42 4.11
CA CYS A 97 3.63 -4.13 3.91
C CYS A 97 2.75 -3.82 5.12
N GLU A 98 3.03 -2.71 5.81
CA GLU A 98 2.07 -2.07 6.71
C GLU A 98 1.06 -1.29 5.87
N ILE A 99 -0.22 -1.56 6.09
CA ILE A 99 -1.33 -0.98 5.34
C ILE A 99 -2.25 -0.29 6.34
N ASN A 100 -2.45 1.02 6.14
CA ASN A 100 -3.42 1.84 6.85
C ASN A 100 -4.48 2.31 5.87
N VAL A 101 -5.69 1.74 5.97
CA VAL A 101 -6.79 2.02 5.06
C VAL A 101 -7.87 2.83 5.77
N ARG A 102 -8.42 3.82 5.08
CA ARG A 102 -9.52 4.67 5.55
C ARG A 102 -10.60 4.79 4.47
N ALA A 103 -11.86 4.70 4.86
CA ALA A 103 -12.99 5.03 4.00
C ALA A 103 -13.08 6.54 3.82
N ILE A 104 -13.19 6.97 2.56
CA ILE A 104 -13.68 8.30 2.20
C ILE A 104 -15.18 8.15 2.03
N ARG A 105 -15.95 8.89 2.84
CA ARG A 105 -17.42 8.80 2.88
C ARG A 105 -18.04 10.02 2.23
N ARG A 106 -19.19 9.80 1.60
CA ARG A 106 -20.08 10.89 1.18
C ARG A 106 -20.75 11.52 2.40
N LEU A 107 -21.48 12.61 2.17
CA LEU A 107 -22.22 13.32 3.20
C LEU A 107 -23.34 12.48 3.84
N ASP A 108 -23.87 11.49 3.11
CA ASP A 108 -24.87 10.54 3.62
C ASP A 108 -24.25 9.42 4.51
N GLY A 109 -22.93 9.41 4.66
CA GLY A 109 -22.19 8.42 5.44
C GLY A 109 -21.78 7.17 4.66
N GLU A 110 -22.23 6.99 3.42
CA GLU A 110 -21.86 5.83 2.60
C GLU A 110 -20.42 5.92 2.09
N PRO A 111 -19.66 4.82 2.07
CA PRO A 111 -18.32 4.79 1.48
C PRO A 111 -18.36 5.15 -0.02
N GLU A 112 -17.61 6.18 -0.40
CA GLU A 112 -17.36 6.56 -1.80
C GLU A 112 -16.14 5.84 -2.36
N ALA A 113 -15.08 5.75 -1.55
CA ALA A 113 -13.79 5.21 -1.92
C ALA A 113 -13.03 4.73 -0.67
N TYR A 114 -11.94 3.99 -0.88
CA TYR A 114 -10.97 3.69 0.17
C TYR A 114 -9.59 4.22 -0.21
N ILE A 115 -8.95 4.91 0.72
CA ILE A 115 -7.56 5.33 0.58
C ILE A 115 -6.67 4.48 1.48
N ALA A 116 -5.59 3.94 0.92
CA ALA A 116 -4.59 3.15 1.63
C ALA A 116 -3.25 3.88 1.64
N PHE A 117 -2.63 3.93 2.81
CA PHE A 117 -1.24 4.33 2.99
C PHE A 117 -0.42 3.08 3.26
N GLU A 118 0.62 2.88 2.45
CA GLU A 118 1.40 1.65 2.43
C GLU A 118 2.87 1.96 2.65
N ARG A 119 3.49 1.18 3.55
CA ARG A 119 4.92 1.25 3.84
C ARG A 119 5.51 -0.14 3.91
N GLU A 120 6.69 -0.31 3.35
CA GLU A 120 7.47 -1.50 3.61
C GLU A 120 8.05 -1.42 5.03
N VAL A 121 7.87 -2.51 5.78
CA VAL A 121 8.29 -2.59 7.18
C VAL A 121 9.04 -3.88 7.43
N VAL A 122 9.92 -3.84 8.42
CA VAL A 122 10.61 -5.03 8.94
C VAL A 122 10.21 -5.29 10.39
N ARG A 123 10.16 -6.56 10.78
CA ARG A 123 9.93 -6.95 12.17
C ARG A 123 11.06 -6.44 13.04
N ARG A 124 10.72 -5.76 14.14
CA ARG A 124 11.72 -5.45 15.17
C ARG A 124 12.18 -6.75 15.82
N ARG A 125 13.49 -6.87 16.05
CA ARG A 125 14.06 -7.96 16.86
C ARG A 125 13.77 -7.68 18.33
N GLY A 126 13.32 -8.69 19.07
CA GLY A 126 13.08 -8.60 20.51
C GLY A 126 11.60 -8.71 20.93
N ARG A 127 11.37 -8.67 22.25
CA ARG A 127 10.04 -8.82 22.85
C ARG A 127 9.21 -7.57 22.54
N PRO A 128 7.96 -7.70 22.04
CA PRO A 128 7.10 -6.54 21.81
C PRO A 128 6.95 -5.72 23.09
N THR A 129 7.15 -4.41 23.02
CA THR A 129 6.79 -3.50 24.12
C THR A 129 5.29 -3.62 24.39
N ARG A 130 4.89 -3.53 25.66
CA ARG A 130 3.47 -3.54 26.05
C ARG A 130 2.76 -2.40 25.30
N GLY A 131 1.79 -2.74 24.44
CA GLY A 131 1.03 -1.78 23.64
C GLY A 131 0.98 -2.01 22.13
N GLY A 132 1.69 -3.01 21.58
CA GLY A 132 1.55 -3.44 20.18
C GLY A 132 2.20 -2.52 19.12
N ALA A 133 2.28 -1.21 19.38
CA ALA A 133 2.84 -0.15 18.51
C ALA A 133 4.36 -0.24 18.23
N GLY A 134 5.02 -1.36 18.57
CA GLY A 134 6.47 -1.53 18.47
C GLY A 134 6.91 -2.79 17.75
N ARG A 135 6.03 -3.51 17.04
CA ARG A 135 6.42 -4.77 16.37
C ARG A 135 7.15 -4.58 15.04
N TYR A 136 6.91 -3.46 14.37
CA TYR A 136 7.45 -3.18 13.04
C TYR A 136 8.17 -1.84 13.02
N ARG A 137 9.08 -1.67 12.07
CA ARG A 137 9.72 -0.39 11.75
C ARG A 137 9.79 -0.24 10.23
N PRO A 138 9.73 0.98 9.68
CA PRO A 138 9.98 1.21 8.27
C PRO A 138 11.34 0.65 7.84
N VAL A 139 11.43 0.18 6.60
CA VAL A 139 12.73 0.00 5.94
C VAL A 139 13.30 1.40 5.72
N GLU A 140 14.52 1.62 6.21
CA GLU A 140 15.26 2.84 5.91
C GLU A 140 15.87 2.63 4.52
N GLU A 141 15.54 3.51 3.56
CA GLU A 141 16.27 3.54 2.30
C GLU A 141 17.73 3.92 2.61
N THR A 142 18.64 2.96 2.53
CA THR A 142 20.06 3.27 2.58
C THR A 142 20.42 3.96 1.26
N ALA A 143 20.97 5.17 1.33
CA ALA A 143 21.41 5.96 0.18
C ALA A 143 22.37 5.21 -0.79
N SER A 144 22.87 4.03 -0.41
CA SER A 144 23.73 3.16 -1.20
C SER A 144 23.09 2.58 -2.47
N ASP A 145 21.76 2.50 -2.59
CA ASP A 145 21.13 1.95 -3.81
C ASP A 145 20.92 3.00 -4.90
N ILE A 146 21.03 4.30 -4.57
CA ILE A 146 20.94 5.41 -5.53
C ILE A 146 22.24 5.53 -6.36
N PHE A 147 23.38 5.10 -5.82
CA PHE A 147 24.67 5.22 -6.49
C PHE A 147 25.06 4.02 -7.37
N LEU A 148 24.27 2.94 -7.41
CA LEU A 148 24.56 1.78 -8.25
C LEU A 148 23.97 1.88 -9.67
N SER A 149 23.01 2.78 -9.92
CA SER A 149 22.47 3.01 -11.27
C SER A 149 23.20 4.07 -12.09
N ASP A 150 24.08 4.87 -11.48
CA ASP A 150 24.75 6.01 -12.14
C ASP A 150 26.19 5.71 -12.62
N ARG A 151 26.60 4.44 -12.68
CA ARG A 151 27.80 4.10 -13.47
C ARG A 151 27.46 4.20 -14.96
N ILE A 152 27.68 5.40 -15.51
CA ILE A 152 27.86 5.60 -16.95
C ILE A 152 28.98 4.64 -17.39
N PRO A 153 28.72 3.68 -18.30
CA PRO A 153 29.79 2.90 -18.91
C PRO A 153 30.58 3.84 -19.82
N GLY A 154 31.84 4.14 -19.49
CA GLY A 154 32.75 4.79 -20.45
C GLY A 154 33.61 5.96 -19.99
N LEU A 155 33.98 6.08 -18.70
CA LEU A 155 35.09 6.94 -18.31
C LEU A 155 36.12 6.11 -17.52
N GLY A 156 37.13 5.66 -18.26
CA GLY A 156 38.44 5.25 -17.73
C GLY A 156 39.45 6.38 -17.86
#